data_AF-A0A009NF78-F1
#
_entry.id   AF-A0A009NF78-F1
#
_cell.length_a   1.000
_cell.length_b   1.000
_cell.length_c   1.000
_cell.angle_alpha   90.00
_cell.angle_beta   90.00
_cell.angle_gamma   90.00
#
_symmetry.space_group_name_H-M   'P 1'
#
loop_
_entity.id
_entity.type
_entity.pdbx_description
1 polymer ?
#
loop_
_entity_poly.entity_id
_entity_poly.type
_entity_poly.pdbx_seq_one_letter_code
_entity_poly.pdbx_strand_id
1 'polypeptide(L)'
;AGIFLLILVVFLSDWLKVIPMAALVAVMIMVSISTFEWSSLTQFKNNPKSSNVVMIATVIVVVATHNLALGVLTGVLLSALFLANKLENDIRIETSFEGQARLYELRGQIFFSSSEKFMQGFNFKEDVKEIIIDLTHSHIWDVTSVAMLDSVVNKFQKNGIQVTVRGLNEASSIMIDKYGTHAKI
;
A
#
# COMPACT_ATOMS: atom_id res chain seq x y z
N ALA A 1 0.54 36.38 20.83
CA ALA A 1 0.00 35.46 21.86
C ALA A 1 1.04 35.07 22.92
N GLY A 2 2.23 34.57 22.54
CA GLY A 2 3.24 34.11 23.50
C GLY A 2 3.69 35.16 24.53
N ILE A 3 3.92 36.41 24.11
CA ILE A 3 4.28 37.52 25.03
C ILE A 3 3.17 37.79 26.05
N PHE A 4 1.90 37.77 25.62
CA PHE A 4 0.76 37.96 26.52
C PHE A 4 0.62 36.83 27.53
N LEU A 5 0.81 35.57 27.10
CA LEU A 5 0.85 34.41 28.00
C LEU A 5 2.01 34.51 29.00
N LEU A 6 3.18 34.98 28.55
CA LEU A 6 4.34 35.19 29.42
C LEU A 6 4.06 36.26 30.48
N ILE A 7 3.47 37.40 30.10
CA ILE A 7 3.04 38.45 31.04
C ILE A 7 2.05 37.89 32.07
N LEU A 8 1.05 37.12 31.63
CA LEU A 8 0.06 36.52 32.52
C LEU A 8 0.69 35.50 33.47
N VAL A 9 1.58 34.63 33.01
CA VAL A 9 2.23 33.63 33.87
C VAL A 9 3.19 34.27 34.87
N VAL A 10 3.93 35.32 34.49
CA VAL A 10 4.92 35.97 35.36
C VAL A 10 4.26 36.89 36.39
N PHE A 11 3.37 37.80 35.95
CA PHE A 11 2.79 38.82 36.83
C PHE A 11 1.55 38.35 37.60
N LEU A 12 0.81 37.34 37.10
CA LEU A 12 -0.38 36.79 37.76
C LEU A 12 -0.10 35.43 38.44
N SER A 13 1.17 35.05 38.61
CA SER A 13 1.57 33.76 39.20
C SER A 13 0.95 33.48 40.58
N ASP A 14 0.76 34.50 41.43
CA ASP A 14 0.20 34.33 42.77
C ASP A 14 -1.29 33.98 42.77
N TRP A 15 -2.05 34.49 41.80
CA TRP A 15 -3.44 34.09 41.61
C TRP A 15 -3.56 32.71 40.97
N LEU A 16 -2.65 32.35 40.06
CA LEU A 16 -2.63 31.02 39.43
C LEU A 16 -2.43 29.89 40.45
N LYS A 17 -1.68 30.12 41.53
CA LYS A 17 -1.45 29.14 42.61
C LYS A 17 -2.71 28.80 43.41
N VAL A 18 -3.70 29.69 43.45
CA VAL A 18 -4.96 29.49 44.21
C VAL A 18 -5.96 28.64 43.40
N ILE A 19 -5.68 28.41 42.11
CA ILE A 19 -6.56 27.62 41.25
C ILE A 19 -6.66 26.18 41.79
N PRO A 20 -7.89 25.70 42.08
CA PRO A 20 -8.08 24.33 42.56
C PRO A 20 -7.61 23.31 41.51
N MET A 21 -6.87 22.28 41.95
CA MET A 21 -6.45 21.17 41.06
C MET A 21 -7.65 20.48 40.40
N ALA A 22 -8.81 20.47 41.06
CA ALA A 22 -10.06 19.95 40.51
C ALA A 22 -10.49 20.67 39.21
N ALA A 23 -10.30 21.99 39.13
CA ALA A 23 -10.62 22.75 37.93
C ALA A 23 -9.70 22.35 36.76
N LEU A 24 -8.41 22.14 37.02
CA LEU A 24 -7.45 21.71 36.01
C LEU A 24 -7.77 20.30 35.50
N VAL A 25 -8.08 19.36 36.39
CA VAL A 25 -8.49 18.00 36.02
C VAL A 25 -9.77 18.00 35.20
N ALA A 26 -10.77 18.82 35.57
CA ALA A 26 -12.00 18.96 34.81
C ALA A 26 -11.75 19.46 33.38
N VAL A 27 -10.85 20.44 33.20
CA VAL A 27 -10.43 20.91 31.88
C VAL A 27 -9.73 19.79 31.10
N MET A 28 -8.82 19.05 31.72
CA MET A 28 -8.12 17.92 31.07
C MET A 28 -9.08 16.81 30.62
N ILE A 29 -10.09 16.49 31.41
CA ILE A 29 -11.13 15.51 31.05
C ILE A 29 -11.97 16.03 29.87
N MET A 30 -12.39 17.30 29.93
CA MET A 30 -13.17 17.92 28.84
C MET A 30 -12.38 17.90 27.52
N VAL A 31 -11.11 18.29 27.55
CA VAL A 31 -10.23 18.25 26.37
C VAL A 31 -10.04 16.82 25.85
N SER A 32 -9.90 15.83 26.75
CA SER A 32 -9.74 14.43 26.35
C SER A 32 -11.01 13.88 25.67
N ILE A 33 -12.19 14.22 26.19
CA ILE A 33 -13.48 13.84 25.60
C ILE A 33 -13.69 14.51 24.23
N SER A 34 -13.27 15.78 24.08
CA SER A 34 -13.35 16.51 22.81
C SER A 34 -12.34 16.02 21.77
N THR A 35 -11.18 15.52 22.21
CA THR A 35 -10.14 14.99 21.30
C THR A 35 -10.49 13.58 20.82
N PHE A 36 -11.23 12.81 21.62
CA PHE A 36 -11.67 11.47 21.22
C PHE A 36 -12.71 11.55 20.11
N GLU A 37 -12.42 10.94 18.96
CA GLU A 37 -13.32 10.93 17.82
C GLU A 37 -14.38 9.83 17.98
N TRP A 38 -15.54 10.20 18.54
CA TRP A 38 -16.65 9.27 18.81
C TRP A 38 -17.22 8.60 17.55
N SER A 39 -17.11 9.25 16.38
CA SER A 39 -17.50 8.67 15.09
C SER A 39 -16.66 7.45 14.70
N SER A 40 -15.42 7.32 15.17
CA SER A 40 -14.56 6.18 14.83
C SER A 40 -15.11 4.85 15.34
N LEU A 41 -15.89 4.86 16.43
CA LEU A 41 -16.55 3.67 16.99
C LEU A 41 -17.75 3.22 16.15
N THR A 42 -18.54 4.17 15.62
CA THR A 42 -19.72 3.85 14.81
C THR A 42 -19.35 3.51 13.36
N GLN A 43 -18.28 4.11 12.85
CA GLN A 43 -17.76 3.86 11.50
C GLN A 43 -16.89 2.61 11.39
N PHE A 44 -16.72 1.86 12.48
CA PHE A 44 -15.88 0.66 12.53
C PHE A 44 -16.27 -0.39 11.47
N LYS A 45 -17.55 -0.47 11.08
CA LYS A 45 -18.00 -1.39 10.02
C LYS A 45 -17.78 -0.87 8.59
N ASN A 46 -17.66 0.44 8.42
CA ASN A 46 -17.54 1.06 7.11
C ASN A 46 -16.07 1.26 6.71
N ASN A 47 -15.17 1.32 7.69
CA ASN A 47 -13.75 1.49 7.46
C ASN A 47 -13.09 0.20 6.93
N PRO A 48 -12.06 0.31 6.07
CA PRO A 48 -11.25 -0.83 5.67
C PRO A 48 -10.70 -1.57 6.90
N LYS A 49 -10.77 -2.91 6.88
CA LYS A 49 -10.32 -3.75 8.00
C LYS A 49 -8.89 -3.44 8.44
N SER A 50 -7.99 -3.16 7.50
CA SER A 50 -6.60 -2.77 7.77
C SER A 50 -6.51 -1.50 8.63
N SER A 51 -7.29 -0.47 8.32
CA SER A 51 -7.30 0.80 9.06
C SER A 51 -7.75 0.61 10.51
N ASN A 52 -8.76 -0.21 10.73
CA ASN A 52 -9.26 -0.50 12.08
C ASN A 52 -8.24 -1.27 12.92
N VAL A 53 -7.54 -2.22 12.30
CA VAL A 53 -6.46 -2.97 12.96
C VAL A 53 -5.33 -2.03 13.38
N VAL A 54 -4.91 -1.11 12.51
CA VAL A 54 -3.90 -0.09 12.85
C VAL A 54 -4.38 0.75 14.03
N MET A 55 -5.58 1.31 13.97
CA MET A 55 -6.13 2.14 15.05
C MET A 55 -6.14 1.39 16.39
N ILE A 56 -6.69 0.18 16.45
CA ILE A 56 -6.73 -0.63 17.67
C ILE A 56 -5.33 -0.93 18.18
N ALA A 57 -4.41 -1.36 17.31
CA ALA A 57 -3.04 -1.66 17.70
C ALA A 57 -2.34 -0.45 18.31
N THR A 58 -2.49 0.74 17.70
CA THR A 58 -1.91 1.97 18.25
C THR A 58 -2.46 2.30 19.64
N VAL A 59 -3.79 2.23 19.84
CA VAL A 59 -4.41 2.51 21.14
C VAL A 59 -3.96 1.51 22.20
N ILE A 60 -3.94 0.21 21.87
CA ILE A 60 -3.48 -0.84 22.80
C ILE A 60 -2.03 -0.59 23.21
N VAL A 61 -1.13 -0.30 22.26
CA VAL A 61 0.27 -0.04 22.57
C VAL A 61 0.43 1.19 23.45
N VAL A 62 -0.24 2.31 23.14
CA VAL A 62 -0.15 3.54 23.96
C VAL A 62 -0.67 3.30 25.37
N VAL A 63 -1.82 2.64 25.53
CA VAL A 63 -2.43 2.40 26.84
C VAL A 63 -1.62 1.39 27.66
N ALA A 64 -1.11 0.32 27.06
CA ALA A 64 -0.32 -0.68 27.78
C ALA A 64 1.07 -0.15 28.17
N THR A 65 1.72 0.61 27.28
CA THR A 65 3.11 1.06 27.49
C THR A 65 3.20 2.46 28.09
N HIS A 66 2.09 3.20 28.18
CA HIS A 66 2.04 4.61 28.56
C HIS A 66 2.97 5.49 27.69
N ASN A 67 3.29 5.03 26.48
CA ASN A 67 4.24 5.67 25.59
C ASN A 67 3.61 5.93 24.22
N LEU A 68 3.32 7.21 23.97
CA LEU A 68 2.76 7.66 22.70
C LEU A 68 3.68 7.36 21.51
N ALA A 69 5.00 7.44 21.68
CA ALA A 69 5.96 7.23 20.60
C ALA A 69 5.95 5.79 20.08
N LEU A 70 5.82 4.80 20.98
CA LEU A 70 5.68 3.39 20.58
C LEU A 70 4.37 3.14 19.83
N GLY A 71 3.29 3.81 20.24
CA GLY A 71 2.02 3.80 19.52
C GLY A 71 2.16 4.31 18.09
N VAL A 72 2.77 5.49 17.91
CA VAL A 72 3.01 6.09 16.59
C VAL A 72 3.90 5.18 15.72
N LEU A 73 5.00 4.66 16.27
CA LEU A 73 5.90 3.76 15.55
C LEU A 73 5.14 2.52 15.02
N THR A 74 4.36 1.89 15.90
CA THR A 74 3.56 0.71 15.55
C THR A 74 2.53 1.04 14.48
N GLY A 75 1.86 2.19 14.59
CA GLY A 75 0.87 2.64 13.62
C GLY A 75 1.46 2.86 12.24
N VAL A 76 2.63 3.51 12.16
CA VAL A 76 3.33 3.77 10.89
C VAL A 76 3.79 2.47 10.25
N LEU A 77 4.38 1.55 11.02
CA LEU A 77 4.84 0.25 10.51
C LEU A 77 3.69 -0.60 9.98
N LEU A 78 2.61 -0.74 10.74
CA LEU A 78 1.45 -1.51 10.30
C LEU A 78 0.78 -0.86 9.07
N SER A 79 0.68 0.47 9.04
CA SER A 79 0.14 1.19 7.88
C SER A 79 0.98 0.95 6.63
N ALA A 80 2.31 0.99 6.75
CA ALA A 80 3.21 0.72 5.65
C ALA A 80 3.07 -0.72 5.12
N LEU A 81 2.98 -1.70 6.02
CA LEU A 81 2.78 -3.11 5.65
C LEU A 81 1.43 -3.32 4.94
N PHE A 82 0.35 -2.76 5.46
CA PHE A 82 -0.96 -2.87 4.81
C PHE A 82 -1.02 -2.13 3.48
N LEU A 83 -0.31 -1.02 3.34
CA LEU A 83 -0.19 -0.31 2.07
C LEU A 83 0.55 -1.15 1.03
N ALA A 84 1.69 -1.75 1.40
CA ALA A 84 2.44 -2.65 0.54
C ALA A 84 1.58 -3.83 0.07
N ASN A 85 0.90 -4.51 0.99
CA ASN A 85 0.00 -5.61 0.66
C ASN A 85 -1.19 -5.16 -0.21
N LYS A 86 -1.73 -3.95 -0.01
CA LYS A 86 -2.81 -3.43 -0.85
C LYS A 86 -2.34 -3.22 -2.30
N LEU A 87 -1.13 -2.71 -2.50
CA LEU A 87 -0.54 -2.50 -3.83
C LEU A 87 -0.25 -3.84 -4.53
N GLU A 88 0.22 -4.85 -3.81
CA GLU A 88 0.46 -6.21 -4.34
C GLU A 88 -0.82 -6.89 -4.82
N ASN A 89 -1.94 -6.65 -4.15
CA ASN A 89 -3.23 -7.29 -4.45
C ASN A 89 -4.02 -6.62 -5.58
N ASP A 90 -3.52 -5.50 -6.13
CA ASP A 90 -4.25 -4.75 -7.16
C ASP A 90 -3.97 -5.25 -8.59
N ILE A 91 -3.08 -6.23 -8.75
CA ILE A 91 -2.85 -6.87 -10.05
C ILE A 91 -4.01 -7.80 -10.38
N ARG A 92 -4.59 -7.56 -11.56
CA ARG A 92 -5.60 -8.42 -12.16
C ARG A 92 -5.13 -8.86 -13.53
N ILE A 93 -5.30 -10.15 -13.79
CA ILE A 93 -5.01 -10.77 -15.08
C ILE A 93 -6.36 -11.22 -15.63
N GLU A 94 -6.81 -10.56 -16.69
CA GLU A 94 -8.02 -10.95 -17.42
C GLU A 94 -7.60 -11.76 -18.64
N THR A 95 -8.28 -12.89 -18.85
CA THR A 95 -7.98 -13.79 -19.98
C THR A 95 -9.11 -13.73 -20.99
N SER A 96 -8.78 -13.41 -22.23
CA SER A 96 -9.72 -13.44 -23.35
C SER A 96 -9.09 -14.12 -24.56
N PHE A 97 -9.86 -14.27 -25.64
CA PHE A 97 -9.36 -14.80 -26.91
C PHE A 97 -9.49 -13.71 -27.97
N GLU A 98 -8.39 -13.45 -28.67
CA GLU A 98 -8.35 -12.57 -29.83
C GLU A 98 -8.06 -13.43 -31.07
N GLY A 99 -9.11 -13.87 -31.76
CA GLY A 99 -8.99 -14.81 -32.87
C GLY A 99 -8.52 -16.20 -32.42
N GLN A 100 -7.33 -16.62 -32.84
CA GLN A 100 -6.68 -17.87 -32.40
C GLN A 100 -5.63 -17.67 -31.30
N ALA A 101 -5.35 -16.42 -30.92
CA ALA A 101 -4.38 -16.09 -29.89
C ALA A 101 -5.05 -15.91 -28.53
N ARG A 102 -4.37 -16.35 -27.47
CA ARG A 102 -4.80 -16.13 -26.08
C ARG A 102 -4.32 -14.76 -25.62
N LEU A 103 -5.24 -13.89 -25.23
CA LEU A 103 -4.92 -12.55 -24.73
C LEU A 103 -4.92 -12.57 -23.19
N TYR A 104 -3.79 -12.19 -22.59
CA TYR A 104 -3.65 -11.89 -21.18
C TYR A 104 -3.56 -10.38 -21.00
N GLU A 105 -4.65 -9.76 -20.58
CA GLU A 105 -4.69 -8.34 -20.28
C GLU A 105 -4.30 -8.14 -18.81
N LEU A 106 -3.19 -7.44 -18.59
CA LEU A 106 -2.71 -7.11 -17.26
C LEU A 106 -3.10 -5.71 -16.87
N ARG A 107 -3.70 -5.61 -15.69
CA ARG A 107 -4.07 -4.35 -15.05
C ARG A 107 -3.44 -4.27 -13.69
N GLY A 108 -2.86 -3.11 -13.37
CA GLY A 108 -2.25 -2.84 -12.07
C GLY A 108 -0.72 -2.69 -12.13
N GLN A 109 -0.10 -2.61 -10.96
CA GLN A 109 1.32 -2.29 -10.83
C GLN A 109 2.16 -3.53 -10.57
N ILE A 110 3.10 -3.84 -11.47
CA ILE A 110 3.96 -5.02 -11.35
C ILE A 110 5.26 -4.63 -10.64
N PHE A 111 5.41 -5.17 -9.43
CA PHE A 111 6.57 -5.04 -8.55
C PHE A 111 7.08 -6.42 -8.10
N PHE A 112 8.30 -6.48 -7.56
CA PHE A 112 8.92 -7.70 -7.04
C PHE A 112 8.01 -8.51 -6.13
N SER A 113 7.30 -7.86 -5.21
CA SER A 113 6.46 -8.55 -4.24
C SER A 113 5.18 -9.15 -4.84
N SER A 114 4.80 -8.73 -6.05
CA SER A 114 3.67 -9.28 -6.80
C SER A 114 4.05 -10.41 -7.77
N SER A 115 5.33 -10.74 -7.85
CA SER A 115 5.87 -11.66 -8.85
C SER A 115 5.29 -13.06 -8.82
N GLU A 116 5.01 -13.57 -7.62
CA GLU A 116 4.42 -14.90 -7.46
C GLU A 116 3.01 -14.96 -8.04
N LYS A 117 2.19 -13.94 -7.78
CA LYS A 117 0.81 -13.84 -8.30
C LYS A 117 0.78 -13.67 -9.81
N PHE A 118 1.70 -12.86 -10.34
CA PHE A 118 1.87 -12.71 -11.77
C PHE A 118 2.16 -14.07 -12.41
N MET A 119 3.12 -14.83 -11.88
CA MET A 119 3.48 -16.14 -12.45
C MET A 119 2.37 -17.20 -12.30
N GLN A 120 1.58 -17.17 -11.21
CA GLN A 120 0.44 -18.07 -11.02
C GLN A 120 -0.76 -17.76 -11.92
N GLY A 121 -0.89 -16.52 -12.41
CA GLY A 121 -2.00 -16.13 -13.29
C GLY A 121 -1.89 -16.65 -14.73
N PHE A 122 -0.74 -17.16 -15.13
CA PHE A 122 -0.52 -17.72 -16.46
C PHE A 122 -0.73 -19.24 -16.47
N ASN A 123 -1.49 -19.72 -17.46
CA ASN A 123 -1.64 -21.15 -17.68
C ASN A 123 -0.59 -21.65 -18.68
N PHE A 124 0.55 -22.13 -18.18
CA PHE A 124 1.64 -22.63 -19.03
C PHE A 124 1.33 -23.96 -19.75
N LYS A 125 0.23 -24.65 -19.41
CA LYS A 125 -0.14 -25.93 -19.99
C LYS A 125 -1.24 -25.82 -21.06
N GLU A 126 -1.59 -24.60 -21.44
CA GLU A 126 -2.64 -24.37 -22.42
C GLU A 126 -2.13 -24.66 -23.84
N ASP A 127 -2.93 -25.40 -24.63
CA ASP A 127 -2.60 -25.80 -26.01
C ASP A 127 -3.00 -24.70 -27.00
N VAL A 128 -2.26 -23.58 -26.96
CA VAL A 128 -2.45 -22.42 -27.84
C VAL A 128 -1.18 -22.14 -28.62
N LYS A 129 -1.32 -21.75 -29.88
CA LYS A 129 -0.17 -21.49 -30.77
C LYS A 129 0.46 -20.11 -30.54
N GLU A 130 -0.35 -19.15 -30.12
CA GLU A 130 0.04 -17.76 -29.95
C GLU A 130 -0.57 -17.18 -28.66
N ILE A 131 0.23 -16.43 -27.92
CA ILE A 131 -0.15 -15.74 -26.70
C ILE A 131 0.23 -14.26 -26.83
N ILE A 132 -0.72 -13.38 -26.51
CA ILE A 132 -0.52 -11.94 -26.45
C ILE A 132 -0.57 -11.53 -24.98
N ILE A 133 0.51 -10.93 -24.48
CA ILE A 133 0.59 -10.34 -23.15
C ILE A 133 0.42 -8.82 -23.31
N ASP A 134 -0.74 -8.29 -22.94
CA ASP A 134 -1.03 -6.86 -23.02
C ASP A 134 -0.76 -6.17 -21.69
N LEU A 135 0.25 -5.29 -21.70
CA LEU A 135 0.71 -4.50 -20.57
C LEU A 135 0.21 -3.04 -20.63
N THR A 136 -0.67 -2.67 -21.56
CA THR A 136 -1.11 -1.28 -21.80
C THR A 136 -1.65 -0.59 -20.54
N HIS A 137 -2.29 -1.35 -19.65
CA HIS A 137 -2.85 -0.87 -18.38
C HIS A 137 -2.03 -1.27 -17.16
N SER A 138 -0.78 -1.66 -17.37
CA SER A 138 0.14 -2.08 -16.32
C SER A 138 1.48 -1.34 -16.40
N HIS A 139 2.13 -1.15 -15.27
CA HIS A 139 3.48 -0.58 -15.24
C HIS A 139 4.43 -1.52 -14.53
N ILE A 140 5.62 -1.65 -15.11
CA ILE A 140 6.74 -2.39 -14.54
C ILE A 140 7.62 -1.38 -13.82
N TRP A 141 7.88 -1.62 -12.54
CA TRP A 141 8.55 -0.65 -11.69
C TRP A 141 9.96 -1.03 -11.25
N ASP A 142 10.34 -2.30 -11.35
CA ASP A 142 11.66 -2.78 -10.95
C ASP A 142 12.26 -3.83 -11.90
N VAL A 143 13.57 -4.01 -11.78
CA VAL A 143 14.35 -4.95 -12.59
C VAL A 143 13.91 -6.39 -12.35
N THR A 144 13.48 -6.73 -11.13
CA THR A 144 13.03 -8.09 -10.82
C THR A 144 11.74 -8.44 -11.57
N SER A 145 10.86 -7.46 -11.76
CA SER A 145 9.62 -7.60 -12.53
C SER A 145 9.91 -7.79 -14.03
N VAL A 146 10.94 -7.11 -14.56
CA VAL A 146 11.44 -7.36 -15.92
C VAL A 146 11.96 -8.80 -16.06
N ALA A 147 12.83 -9.25 -15.15
CA ALA A 147 13.39 -10.60 -15.19
C ALA A 147 12.32 -11.71 -15.07
N MET A 148 11.25 -11.42 -14.34
CA MET A 148 10.13 -12.31 -14.18
C MET A 148 9.25 -12.39 -15.45
N LEU A 149 9.00 -11.26 -16.11
CA LEU A 149 8.37 -11.25 -17.44
C LEU A 149 9.20 -12.06 -18.44
N ASP A 150 10.52 -11.86 -18.45
CA ASP A 150 11.45 -12.62 -19.30
C ASP A 150 11.35 -14.13 -19.03
N SER A 151 11.22 -14.51 -17.76
CA SER A 151 11.05 -15.90 -17.35
C SER A 151 9.71 -16.51 -17.80
N VAL A 152 8.62 -15.72 -17.81
CA VAL A 152 7.31 -16.15 -18.31
C VAL A 152 7.35 -16.34 -19.83
N VAL A 153 7.91 -15.37 -20.56
CA VAL A 153 8.11 -15.46 -22.02
C VAL A 153 8.94 -16.71 -22.38
N ASN A 154 10.05 -16.93 -21.69
CA ASN A 154 10.91 -18.10 -21.91
C ASN A 154 10.19 -19.43 -21.63
N LYS A 155 9.36 -19.51 -20.56
CA LYS A 155 8.56 -20.71 -20.28
C LYS A 155 7.59 -21.05 -21.40
N PHE A 156 6.89 -20.05 -21.95
CA PHE A 156 5.98 -20.26 -23.08
C PHE A 156 6.72 -20.63 -24.37
N GLN A 157 7.85 -19.98 -24.65
CA GLN A 157 8.69 -20.32 -25.80
C GLN A 157 9.25 -21.75 -25.72
N LYS A 158 9.63 -22.21 -24.53
CA LYS A 158 10.05 -23.62 -24.30
C LYS A 158 8.93 -24.62 -24.59
N ASN A 159 7.67 -24.22 -24.44
CA ASN A 159 6.51 -25.04 -24.80
C ASN A 159 6.15 -24.91 -26.29
N GLY A 160 6.96 -24.20 -27.09
CA GLY A 160 6.73 -24.01 -28.52
C GLY A 160 5.66 -22.97 -28.86
N ILE A 161 5.25 -22.15 -27.88
CA ILE A 161 4.19 -21.16 -28.02
C ILE A 161 4.81 -19.81 -28.37
N GLN A 162 4.29 -19.16 -29.41
CA GLN A 162 4.75 -17.82 -29.80
C GLN A 162 4.17 -16.78 -28.84
N VAL A 163 5.01 -15.89 -28.29
CA VAL A 163 4.60 -14.88 -27.33
C VAL A 163 4.86 -13.49 -27.90
N THR A 164 3.84 -12.64 -27.87
CA THR A 164 3.90 -11.24 -28.28
C THR A 164 3.57 -10.36 -27.07
N VAL A 165 4.42 -9.38 -26.76
CA VAL A 165 4.17 -8.42 -25.67
C VAL A 165 3.70 -7.09 -26.28
N ARG A 166 2.54 -6.59 -25.84
CA ARG A 166 1.93 -5.34 -26.30
C ARG A 166 1.86 -4.33 -25.13
N GLY A 167 1.87 -3.03 -25.44
CA GLY A 167 1.49 -2.00 -24.45
C GLY A 167 2.59 -1.60 -23.47
N LEU A 168 3.86 -1.77 -23.85
CA LEU A 168 4.98 -1.28 -23.04
C LEU A 168 5.01 0.25 -23.05
N ASN A 169 4.80 0.85 -21.87
CA ASN A 169 5.06 2.28 -21.68
C ASN A 169 6.56 2.58 -21.86
N GLU A 170 6.94 3.81 -22.26
CA GLU A 170 8.33 4.26 -22.48
C GLU A 170 9.27 3.86 -21.33
N ALA A 171 8.84 4.06 -20.08
CA ALA A 171 9.63 3.69 -18.91
C ALA A 171 9.86 2.18 -18.79
N SER A 172 8.85 1.36 -19.13
CA SER A 172 8.94 -0.10 -19.15
C SER A 172 9.82 -0.58 -20.31
N SER A 173 9.72 0.05 -21.49
CA SER A 173 10.54 -0.27 -22.68
C SER A 173 12.02 -0.04 -22.40
N ILE A 174 12.38 1.10 -21.79
CA ILE A 174 13.79 1.39 -21.44
C ILE A 174 14.35 0.37 -20.44
N MET A 175 13.55 -0.08 -19.47
CA MET A 175 14.01 -1.12 -18.54
C MET A 175 14.14 -2.50 -19.19
N ILE A 176 13.22 -2.87 -20.10
CA ILE A 176 13.29 -4.14 -20.84
C ILE A 176 14.45 -4.12 -21.83
N ASP A 177 14.68 -3.03 -22.55
CA ASP A 177 15.80 -2.93 -23.50
C ASP A 177 17.16 -2.99 -22.79
N LYS A 178 17.23 -2.52 -21.54
CA LYS A 178 18.46 -2.49 -20.76
C LYS A 178 18.73 -3.79 -19.99
N TYR A 179 17.68 -4.50 -19.56
CA TYR A 179 17.81 -5.65 -18.64
C TYR A 179 17.11 -6.94 -19.11
N GLY A 180 16.30 -6.89 -20.16
CA GLY A 180 15.63 -8.03 -20.77
C GLY A 180 16.57 -8.78 -21.73
N THR A 181 16.63 -10.10 -21.58
CA THR A 181 17.51 -10.97 -22.38
C THR A 181 16.79 -11.65 -23.54
N HIS A 182 15.51 -11.99 -23.39
CA HIS A 182 14.72 -12.76 -24.37
C HIS A 182 13.47 -12.01 -24.84
N ALA A 183 12.93 -11.09 -24.04
CA ALA A 183 11.93 -10.12 -24.47
C ALA A 183 12.57 -9.01 -25.31
N LYS A 184 13.05 -9.34 -26.51
CA LYS A 184 13.35 -8.32 -27.53
C LYS A 184 12.05 -8.01 -28.27
N ILE A 185 11.68 -6.74 -28.27
CA ILE A 185 10.61 -6.16 -29.08
C ILE A 185 10.97 -6.29 -30.56
#